data_AF-A0AAU4ZYS0-F1
#
_entry.id   AF-A0AAU4ZYS0-F1
#
_cell.length_a   1.000
_cell.length_b   1.000
_cell.length_c   1.000
_cell.angle_alpha   90.00
_cell.angle_beta   90.00
_cell.angle_gamma   90.00
#
_symmetry.space_group_name_H-M   'P 1'
#
loop_
_entity.id
_entity.type
_entity.pdbx_description
1 polymer ?
#
loop_
_entity_poly.entity_id
_entity_poly.type
_entity_poly.pdbx_seq_one_letter_code
_entity_poly.pdbx_strand_id
1 'polypeptide(L)'
;MQQAAESQKMTWRLGSWWNGQAYEGTLACLHAAEVAILALAQPVRAWTRIDAVLALAGPLCQKDPRLALVEQLKQKNKPQDNRVPWAVAALLEAAYAVQEERAVRSRNFRNRLIRAGSVLTLLLVVTVVVAWRNAGAIPVCTSGCPGRADSGLREVGLVMLLGMLGAATHVVGRLQKMGGSWNPYNLPFYQELIKLPIGALTAVIGLLLVDTEWLPMIEAPESWRDVMACAVVFGLAQIALTRTIDQRAEKILASEPDPEEAKQLEKVPDNRVQRAPEFGT
;
A
#
# COMPACT_ATOMS: atom_id res chain seq x y z
N MET A 1 0.53 -24.70 -30.95
CA MET A 1 1.66 -23.83 -30.55
C MET A 1 1.23 -22.41 -30.14
N GLN A 2 0.25 -21.78 -30.80
CA GLN A 2 -0.24 -20.43 -30.44
C GLN A 2 -0.88 -20.35 -29.03
N GLN A 3 -1.69 -21.33 -28.62
CA GLN A 3 -2.31 -21.34 -27.28
C GLN A 3 -1.30 -21.46 -26.13
N ALA A 4 -0.22 -22.20 -26.32
CA ALA A 4 0.86 -22.30 -25.33
C ALA A 4 1.61 -20.96 -25.18
N ALA A 5 1.83 -20.25 -26.30
CA ALA A 5 2.44 -18.93 -26.31
C ALA A 5 1.54 -17.85 -25.67
N GLU A 6 0.21 -17.94 -25.85
CA GLU A 6 -0.74 -17.04 -25.18
C GLU A 6 -0.83 -17.27 -23.67
N SER A 7 -0.88 -18.53 -23.23
CA SER A 7 -0.84 -18.90 -21.80
C SER A 7 0.45 -18.40 -21.13
N GLN A 8 1.59 -18.55 -21.81
CA GLN A 8 2.88 -18.08 -21.31
C GLN A 8 2.96 -16.55 -21.24
N LYS A 9 2.36 -15.83 -22.20
CA LYS A 9 2.24 -14.37 -22.15
C LYS A 9 1.32 -13.91 -21.01
N MET A 10 0.20 -14.58 -20.76
CA MET A 10 -0.75 -14.22 -19.71
C MET A 10 -0.16 -14.46 -18.31
N THR A 11 0.49 -15.61 -18.10
CA THR A 11 1.19 -15.93 -16.84
C THR A 11 2.35 -14.98 -16.58
N TRP A 12 3.13 -14.61 -17.60
CA TRP A 12 4.17 -13.58 -17.48
C TRP A 12 3.58 -12.20 -17.15
N ARG A 13 2.46 -11.79 -17.77
CA ARG A 13 1.76 -10.53 -17.46
C ARG A 13 1.23 -10.49 -16.03
N LEU A 14 0.62 -11.56 -15.54
CA LEU A 14 0.14 -11.65 -14.16
C LEU A 14 1.30 -11.68 -13.16
N GLY A 15 2.36 -12.44 -13.43
CA GLY A 15 3.55 -12.51 -12.58
C GLY A 15 4.32 -11.20 -12.55
N SER A 16 4.46 -10.52 -13.69
CA SER A 16 5.09 -9.19 -13.77
C SER A 16 4.25 -8.09 -13.12
N TRP A 17 2.92 -8.15 -13.21
CA TRP A 17 2.02 -7.26 -12.47
C TRP A 17 2.13 -7.46 -10.95
N TRP A 18 2.21 -8.71 -10.51
CA TRP A 18 2.39 -9.07 -9.10
C TRP A 18 3.77 -8.66 -8.56
N ASN A 19 4.83 -8.89 -9.32
CA ASN A 19 6.21 -8.63 -8.89
C ASN A 19 6.70 -7.20 -9.17
N GLY A 20 6.06 -6.45 -10.08
CA GLY A 20 6.49 -5.10 -10.48
C GLY A 20 7.82 -5.04 -11.26
N GLN A 21 8.47 -6.18 -11.48
CA GLN A 21 9.84 -6.26 -12.02
C GLN A 21 10.00 -5.63 -13.41
N ALA A 22 9.00 -5.74 -14.28
CA ALA A 22 9.07 -5.16 -15.62
C ALA A 22 9.02 -3.62 -15.60
N TYR A 23 8.23 -3.04 -14.68
CA TYR A 23 8.16 -1.60 -14.48
C TYR A 23 9.45 -1.09 -13.82
N GLU A 24 9.87 -1.73 -12.72
CA GLU A 24 11.10 -1.38 -11.99
C GLU A 24 12.35 -1.49 -12.88
N GLY A 25 12.44 -2.55 -13.70
CA GLY A 25 13.56 -2.73 -14.62
C GLY A 25 13.62 -1.65 -15.70
N THR A 26 12.47 -1.32 -16.32
CA THR A 26 12.41 -0.23 -17.31
C THR A 26 12.77 1.11 -16.68
N LEU A 27 12.26 1.38 -15.48
CA LEU A 27 12.53 2.62 -14.75
C LEU A 27 14.01 2.73 -14.35
N ALA A 28 14.60 1.65 -13.85
CA ALA A 28 16.02 1.60 -13.50
C ALA A 28 16.92 1.82 -14.73
N CYS A 29 16.58 1.23 -15.89
CA CYS A 29 17.28 1.48 -17.15
C CYS A 29 17.15 2.94 -17.59
N LEU A 30 15.96 3.54 -17.46
CA LEU A 30 15.73 4.94 -17.80
C LEU A 30 16.55 5.88 -16.89
N HIS A 31 16.54 5.65 -15.59
CA HIS A 31 17.33 6.39 -14.61
C HIS A 31 18.84 6.27 -14.90
N ALA A 32 19.33 5.07 -15.18
CA ALA A 32 20.74 4.84 -15.53
C ALA A 32 21.12 5.59 -16.83
N ALA A 33 20.25 5.59 -17.84
CA ALA A 33 20.48 6.34 -19.06
C ALA A 33 20.50 7.85 -18.82
N GLU A 34 19.60 8.39 -18.00
CA GLU A 34 19.56 9.83 -17.68
C GLU A 34 20.81 10.28 -16.92
N VAL A 35 21.27 9.48 -15.95
CA VAL A 35 22.53 9.73 -15.22
C VAL A 35 23.72 9.72 -16.19
N ALA A 36 23.81 8.71 -17.07
CA ALA A 36 24.90 8.62 -18.05
C ALA A 36 24.91 9.80 -19.04
N ILE A 37 23.74 10.21 -19.53
CA ILE A 37 23.60 11.37 -20.43
C ILE A 37 24.05 12.65 -19.72
N LEU A 38 23.68 12.85 -18.47
CA LEU A 38 24.10 14.02 -17.69
C LEU A 38 25.60 14.01 -17.38
N ALA A 39 26.17 12.84 -17.08
CA ALA A 39 27.60 12.70 -16.82
C ALA A 39 28.47 13.04 -18.05
N LEU A 40 27.97 12.72 -19.25
CA LEU A 40 28.64 13.00 -20.53
C LEU A 40 28.24 14.35 -21.15
N ALA A 41 27.28 15.06 -20.55
CA ALA A 41 26.81 16.32 -21.08
C ALA A 41 27.86 17.43 -20.96
N GLN A 42 27.80 18.41 -21.88
CA GLN A 42 28.57 19.64 -21.75
C GLN A 42 28.17 20.38 -20.45
N PRO A 43 29.10 21.08 -19.78
CA PRO A 43 28.87 21.69 -18.47
C PRO A 43 27.69 22.67 -18.48
N VAL A 44 27.55 23.45 -19.55
CA VAL A 44 26.42 24.38 -19.71
C VAL A 44 25.07 23.66 -19.81
N ARG A 45 25.02 22.47 -20.42
CA ARG A 45 23.79 21.68 -20.56
C ARG A 45 23.45 20.92 -19.28
N ALA A 46 24.45 20.47 -18.53
CA ALA A 46 24.22 19.93 -17.19
C ALA A 46 23.73 21.03 -16.22
N TRP A 47 24.26 22.25 -16.36
CA TRP A 47 23.86 23.39 -15.55
C TRP A 47 22.37 23.73 -15.69
N THR A 48 21.77 23.62 -16.88
CA THR A 48 20.34 23.90 -17.05
C THR A 48 19.42 22.91 -16.32
N ARG A 49 19.92 21.73 -15.96
CA ARG A 49 19.17 20.70 -15.22
C ARG A 49 19.41 20.77 -13.71
N ILE A 50 20.33 21.62 -13.25
CA ILE A 50 20.74 21.68 -11.83
C ILE A 50 19.54 21.93 -10.90
N ASP A 51 18.62 22.82 -11.29
CA ASP A 51 17.44 23.16 -10.49
C ASP A 51 16.46 22.00 -10.39
N ALA A 52 16.27 21.26 -11.48
CA ALA A 52 15.41 20.07 -11.49
C ALA A 52 15.99 18.95 -10.61
N VAL A 53 17.31 18.74 -10.67
CA VAL A 53 17.99 17.75 -9.83
C VAL A 53 17.97 18.16 -8.36
N LEU A 54 18.20 19.44 -8.04
CA LEU A 54 18.10 19.94 -6.66
C LEU A 54 16.67 19.86 -6.11
N ALA A 55 15.66 20.15 -6.93
CA ALA A 55 14.26 20.02 -6.52
C ALA A 55 13.87 18.56 -6.24
N LEU A 56 14.41 17.60 -7.02
CA LEU A 56 14.19 16.18 -6.79
C LEU A 56 14.98 15.66 -5.57
N ALA A 57 16.26 15.99 -5.48
CA ALA A 57 17.17 15.45 -4.47
C ALA A 57 17.00 16.11 -3.10
N GLY A 58 16.64 17.40 -3.05
CA GLY A 58 16.50 18.18 -1.81
C GLY A 58 15.65 17.50 -0.72
N PRO A 59 14.40 17.10 -0.99
CA PRO A 59 13.57 16.41 0.00
C PRO A 59 14.01 14.97 0.29
N LEU A 60 14.80 14.35 -0.59
CA LEU A 60 15.19 12.94 -0.49
C LEU A 60 16.55 12.74 0.21
N CYS A 61 17.49 13.67 0.04
CA CYS A 61 18.90 13.52 0.34
C CYS A 61 19.44 14.69 1.20
N GLN A 62 18.68 15.14 2.21
CA GLN A 62 18.97 16.36 2.99
C GLN A 62 20.38 16.42 3.62
N LYS A 63 21.01 15.28 3.90
CA LYS A 63 22.34 15.20 4.54
C LYS A 63 23.44 14.68 3.60
N ASP A 64 23.13 14.45 2.34
CA ASP A 64 24.11 13.91 1.39
C ASP A 64 25.19 14.97 1.08
N PRO A 65 26.49 14.67 1.24
CA PRO A 65 27.57 15.60 0.86
C PRO A 65 27.52 16.02 -0.62
N ARG A 66 26.94 15.18 -1.50
CA ARG A 66 26.75 15.49 -2.93
C ARG A 66 25.76 16.63 -3.13
N LEU A 67 24.73 16.72 -2.29
CA LEU A 67 23.75 17.81 -2.33
C LEU A 67 24.44 19.14 -2.00
N ALA A 68 25.20 19.17 -0.91
CA ALA A 68 25.96 20.35 -0.51
C ALA A 68 26.98 20.78 -1.58
N LEU A 69 27.62 19.83 -2.26
CA LEU A 69 28.55 20.12 -3.36
C LEU A 69 27.85 20.81 -4.55
N VAL A 70 26.70 20.29 -4.98
CA VAL A 70 25.94 20.87 -6.10
C VAL A 70 25.37 22.24 -5.74
N GLU A 71 24.89 22.43 -4.50
CA GLU A 71 24.45 23.75 -4.01
C GLU A 71 25.59 24.77 -4.00
N GLN A 72 26.80 24.38 -3.57
CA GLN A 72 27.97 25.24 -3.63
C GLN A 72 28.37 25.60 -5.06
N LEU A 73 28.31 24.65 -5.99
CA LEU A 73 28.56 24.91 -7.42
C LEU A 73 27.54 25.90 -7.98
N LYS A 74 26.25 25.73 -7.61
CA LYS A 74 25.18 26.65 -7.97
C LYS A 74 25.42 28.06 -7.41
N GLN A 75 25.77 28.18 -6.13
CA GLN A 75 26.05 29.46 -5.48
C GLN A 75 27.23 30.21 -6.11
N LYS A 76 28.29 29.48 -6.52
CA LYS A 76 29.44 30.08 -7.22
C LYS A 76 29.10 30.57 -8.63
N ASN A 77 27.94 30.20 -9.17
CA ASN A 77 27.41 30.61 -10.47
C ASN A 77 28.42 30.42 -11.62
N LYS A 78 29.07 29.25 -11.68
CA LYS A 78 30.06 28.90 -12.72
C LYS A 78 29.49 27.82 -13.67
N PRO A 79 28.67 28.20 -14.66
CA PRO A 79 28.01 27.23 -15.56
C PRO A 79 28.97 26.46 -16.48
N GLN A 80 30.22 26.91 -16.61
CA GLN A 80 31.24 26.27 -17.45
C GLN A 80 32.20 25.38 -16.67
N ASP A 81 32.00 25.20 -15.36
CA ASP A 81 32.87 24.33 -14.57
C ASP A 81 32.69 22.87 -15.03
N ASN A 82 33.78 22.25 -15.47
CA ASN A 82 33.81 20.84 -15.90
C ASN A 82 33.38 19.87 -14.80
N ARG A 83 33.27 20.34 -13.55
CA ARG A 83 32.79 19.51 -12.44
C ARG A 83 31.27 19.38 -12.38
N VAL A 84 30.53 20.27 -13.04
CA VAL A 84 29.06 20.31 -12.97
C VAL A 84 28.43 19.01 -13.50
N PRO A 85 28.79 18.47 -14.67
CA PRO A 85 28.17 17.24 -15.21
C PRO A 85 28.25 16.05 -14.25
N TRP A 86 29.43 15.75 -13.72
CA TRP A 86 29.62 14.61 -12.82
C TRP A 86 28.97 14.84 -11.46
N ALA A 87 29.04 16.06 -10.91
CA ALA A 87 28.47 16.35 -9.59
C ALA A 87 26.93 16.26 -9.63
N VAL A 88 26.31 16.80 -10.67
CA VAL A 88 24.86 16.73 -10.89
C VAL A 88 24.42 15.28 -11.17
N ALA A 89 25.17 14.53 -11.99
CA ALA A 89 24.88 13.13 -12.26
C ALA A 89 24.97 12.25 -11.00
N ALA A 90 26.00 12.43 -10.18
CA ALA A 90 26.19 11.67 -8.94
C ALA A 90 25.10 11.97 -7.89
N LEU A 91 24.65 13.22 -7.80
CA LEU A 91 23.52 13.59 -6.96
C LEU A 91 22.21 12.99 -7.47
N LEU A 92 22.00 13.01 -8.79
CA LEU A 92 20.80 12.43 -9.41
C LEU A 92 20.74 10.91 -9.20
N GLU A 93 21.88 10.21 -9.34
CA GLU A 93 21.98 8.78 -9.08
C GLU A 93 21.61 8.44 -7.63
N ALA A 94 22.12 9.22 -6.66
CA ALA A 94 21.77 9.06 -5.25
C ALA A 94 20.25 9.27 -5.02
N ALA A 95 19.68 10.31 -5.62
CA ALA A 95 18.24 10.59 -5.52
C ALA A 95 17.39 9.44 -6.11
N TYR A 96 17.78 8.88 -7.25
CA TYR A 96 17.09 7.74 -7.85
C TYR A 96 17.22 6.46 -7.03
N ALA A 97 18.38 6.19 -6.42
CA ALA A 97 18.54 5.05 -5.52
C ALA A 97 17.56 5.11 -4.34
N VAL A 98 17.40 6.30 -3.74
CA VAL A 98 16.42 6.53 -2.66
C VAL A 98 14.98 6.36 -3.15
N GLN A 99 14.66 6.88 -4.34
CA GLN A 99 13.33 6.77 -4.94
C GLN A 99 12.94 5.32 -5.26
N GLU A 100 13.88 4.54 -5.80
CA GLU A 100 13.68 3.12 -6.09
C GLU A 100 13.45 2.32 -4.80
N GLU A 101 14.16 2.61 -3.71
CA GLU A 101 13.89 1.95 -2.43
C GLU A 101 12.47 2.23 -1.91
N ARG A 102 12.00 3.47 -2.04
CA ARG A 102 10.60 3.80 -1.71
C ARG A 102 9.62 3.00 -2.55
N ALA A 103 9.89 2.84 -3.84
CA ALA A 103 9.06 2.01 -4.72
C ALA A 103 9.03 0.54 -4.25
N VAL A 104 10.17 -0.02 -3.82
CA VAL A 104 10.25 -1.38 -3.25
C VAL A 104 9.47 -1.50 -1.94
N ARG A 105 9.56 -0.50 -1.04
CA ARG A 105 8.78 -0.46 0.20
C ARG A 105 7.28 -0.41 -0.10
N SER A 106 6.88 0.40 -1.07
CA SER A 106 5.50 0.50 -1.56
C SER A 106 5.00 -0.87 -2.05
N ARG A 107 5.76 -1.56 -2.91
CA ARG A 107 5.43 -2.92 -3.37
C ARG A 107 5.31 -3.93 -2.22
N ASN A 108 6.27 -3.95 -1.30
CA ASN A 108 6.26 -4.86 -0.16
C ASN A 108 5.04 -4.63 0.74
N PHE A 109 4.64 -3.37 0.90
CA PHE A 109 3.42 -2.99 1.61
C PHE A 109 2.17 -3.50 0.88
N ARG A 110 2.07 -3.29 -0.45
CA ARG A 110 0.99 -3.85 -1.29
C ARG A 110 0.85 -5.35 -1.08
N ASN A 111 1.95 -6.08 -1.21
CA ASN A 111 1.96 -7.54 -1.11
C ASN A 111 1.63 -8.02 0.32
N ARG A 112 1.95 -7.22 1.34
CA ARG A 112 1.52 -7.50 2.72
C ARG A 112 0.02 -7.28 2.89
N LEU A 113 -0.53 -6.20 2.34
CA LEU A 113 -1.97 -5.92 2.33
C LEU A 113 -2.76 -6.99 1.59
N ILE A 114 -2.32 -7.42 0.40
CA ILE A 114 -3.01 -8.46 -0.36
C ILE A 114 -2.99 -9.79 0.41
N ARG A 115 -1.84 -10.15 1.03
CA ARG A 115 -1.75 -11.36 1.88
C ARG A 115 -2.66 -11.28 3.11
N ALA A 116 -2.71 -10.15 3.78
CA ALA A 116 -3.61 -9.96 4.92
C ALA A 116 -5.08 -10.02 4.48
N GLY A 117 -5.42 -9.37 3.36
CA GLY A 117 -6.75 -9.44 2.74
C GLY A 117 -7.14 -10.85 2.36
N SER A 118 -6.24 -11.62 1.74
CA SER A 118 -6.53 -13.01 1.37
C SER A 118 -6.78 -13.90 2.59
N VAL A 119 -6.05 -13.68 3.70
CA VAL A 119 -6.31 -14.38 4.97
C VAL A 119 -7.68 -14.00 5.53
N LEU A 120 -8.05 -12.72 5.53
CA LEU A 120 -9.36 -12.27 6.02
C LEU A 120 -10.51 -12.79 5.16
N THR A 121 -10.37 -12.78 3.83
CA THR A 121 -11.35 -13.38 2.92
C THR A 121 -11.44 -14.88 3.12
N LEU A 122 -10.33 -15.58 3.36
CA LEU A 122 -10.35 -17.01 3.68
C LEU A 122 -11.11 -17.27 4.99
N LEU A 123 -10.90 -16.46 6.03
CA LEU A 123 -11.67 -16.57 7.27
C LEU A 123 -13.17 -16.35 7.03
N LEU A 124 -13.55 -15.39 6.19
CA LEU A 124 -14.96 -15.21 5.81
C LEU A 124 -15.54 -16.45 5.13
N VAL A 125 -14.82 -17.01 4.15
CA VAL A 125 -15.24 -18.24 3.46
C VAL A 125 -15.38 -19.38 4.46
N VAL A 126 -14.45 -19.53 5.40
CA VAL A 126 -14.54 -20.54 6.46
C VAL A 126 -15.80 -20.33 7.31
N THR A 127 -16.08 -19.11 7.76
CA THR A 127 -17.29 -18.79 8.54
C THR A 127 -18.57 -19.13 7.77
N VAL A 128 -18.62 -18.81 6.48
CA VAL A 128 -19.74 -19.14 5.59
C VAL A 128 -19.88 -20.66 5.43
N VAL A 129 -18.78 -21.40 5.25
CA VAL A 129 -18.77 -22.85 5.13
C VAL A 129 -19.22 -23.53 6.42
N VAL A 130 -18.80 -23.01 7.59
CA VAL A 130 -19.25 -23.51 8.90
C VAL A 130 -20.76 -23.29 9.07
N ALA A 131 -21.27 -22.09 8.75
CA ALA A 131 -22.70 -21.79 8.79
C ALA A 131 -23.52 -22.65 7.80
N TRP A 132 -22.92 -23.03 6.67
CA TRP A 132 -23.55 -23.92 5.70
C TRP A 132 -23.61 -25.38 6.17
N ARG A 133 -22.53 -25.88 6.78
CA ARG A 133 -22.45 -27.28 7.24
C ARG A 133 -23.23 -27.53 8.53
N ASN A 134 -23.21 -26.56 9.45
CA ASN A 134 -23.78 -26.69 10.78
C ASN A 134 -24.80 -25.57 10.99
N ALA A 135 -26.08 -25.84 10.69
CA ALA A 135 -27.16 -24.92 11.02
C ALA A 135 -27.18 -24.70 12.55
N GLY A 136 -27.24 -23.44 12.98
CA GLY A 136 -27.23 -23.07 14.41
C GLY A 136 -25.85 -22.98 15.08
N ALA A 137 -24.73 -23.26 14.38
CA ALA A 137 -23.39 -23.12 14.98
C ALA A 137 -23.01 -21.68 15.33
N ILE A 138 -23.63 -20.70 14.67
CA ILE A 138 -23.48 -19.27 14.94
C ILE A 138 -24.86 -18.79 15.40
N PRO A 139 -25.11 -18.63 16.71
CA PRO A 139 -26.38 -18.11 17.19
C PRO A 139 -26.50 -16.65 16.76
N VAL A 140 -27.36 -16.39 15.78
CA VAL A 140 -27.58 -15.04 15.22
C VAL A 140 -28.78 -14.38 15.88
N CYS A 141 -29.84 -15.15 16.18
CA CYS A 141 -31.00 -14.68 16.95
C CYS A 141 -31.48 -15.79 17.88
N THR A 142 -32.11 -15.41 18.99
CA THR A 142 -32.69 -16.32 19.98
C THR A 142 -34.18 -16.61 19.72
N SER A 143 -34.92 -15.70 19.07
CA SER A 143 -36.31 -15.92 18.65
C SER A 143 -36.67 -15.11 17.38
N GLY A 144 -37.65 -15.55 16.58
CA GLY A 144 -38.20 -14.75 15.47
C GLY A 144 -37.42 -14.70 14.14
N CYS A 145 -36.45 -15.61 13.90
CA CYS A 145 -35.78 -15.73 12.60
C CYS A 145 -36.76 -16.07 11.45
N PRO A 146 -36.70 -15.39 10.29
CA PRO A 146 -37.56 -15.71 9.16
C PRO A 146 -37.12 -17.02 8.48
N GLY A 147 -37.56 -18.19 8.91
CA GLY A 147 -37.51 -19.42 8.08
C GLY A 147 -37.10 -20.75 8.74
N ARG A 148 -36.50 -20.75 9.93
CA ARG A 148 -36.35 -21.92 10.83
C ARG A 148 -35.67 -21.46 12.13
N ALA A 149 -35.78 -22.29 13.18
CA ALA A 149 -35.15 -22.04 14.48
C ALA A 149 -33.61 -22.01 14.41
N ASP A 150 -33.01 -22.56 13.35
CA ASP A 150 -31.55 -22.61 13.17
C ASP A 150 -31.10 -21.55 12.15
N SER A 151 -30.15 -20.71 12.55
CA SER A 151 -29.44 -19.78 11.66
C SER A 151 -28.68 -20.56 10.58
N GLY A 152 -29.02 -20.32 9.32
CA GLY A 152 -28.38 -20.94 8.17
C GLY A 152 -27.45 -19.97 7.42
N LEU A 153 -27.01 -20.43 6.24
CA LEU A 153 -26.15 -19.66 5.32
C LEU A 153 -26.69 -18.26 5.02
N ARG A 154 -28.01 -18.11 4.90
CA ARG A 154 -28.65 -16.87 4.46
C ARG A 154 -28.59 -15.79 5.55
N GLU A 155 -28.90 -16.16 6.79
CA GLU A 155 -28.90 -15.25 7.93
C GLU A 155 -27.48 -14.74 8.22
N VAL A 156 -26.50 -15.66 8.26
CA VAL A 156 -25.09 -15.32 8.43
C VAL A 156 -24.56 -14.48 7.26
N GLY A 157 -24.93 -14.82 6.02
CA GLY A 157 -24.57 -14.04 4.84
C GLY A 157 -25.12 -12.61 4.85
N LEU A 158 -26.35 -12.43 5.32
CA LEU A 158 -26.95 -11.09 5.48
C LEU A 158 -26.26 -10.26 6.55
N VAL A 159 -25.93 -10.86 7.71
CA VAL A 159 -25.14 -10.18 8.76
C VAL A 159 -23.79 -9.72 8.23
N MET A 160 -23.08 -10.59 7.51
CA MET A 160 -21.80 -10.24 6.88
C MET A 160 -21.95 -9.09 5.88
N LEU A 161 -22.99 -9.14 5.05
CA LEU A 161 -23.26 -8.09 4.06
C LEU A 161 -23.55 -6.74 4.72
N LEU A 162 -24.35 -6.72 5.78
CA LEU A 162 -24.63 -5.50 6.55
C LEU A 162 -23.39 -4.98 7.28
N GLY A 163 -22.54 -5.88 7.80
CA GLY A 163 -21.23 -5.53 8.34
C GLY A 163 -20.31 -4.87 7.31
N MET A 164 -20.29 -5.39 6.08
CA MET A 164 -19.55 -4.76 4.96
C MET A 164 -20.12 -3.39 4.61
N LEU A 165 -21.44 -3.23 4.59
CA LEU A 165 -22.08 -1.93 4.33
C LEU A 165 -21.73 -0.90 5.42
N GLY A 166 -21.70 -1.31 6.69
CA GLY A 166 -21.20 -0.48 7.79
C GLY A 166 -19.77 -0.01 7.51
N ALA A 167 -18.85 -0.94 7.22
CA ALA A 167 -17.45 -0.60 6.90
C ALA A 167 -17.29 0.27 5.64
N ALA A 168 -18.13 0.07 4.62
CA ALA A 168 -18.06 0.79 3.35
C ALA A 168 -18.26 2.30 3.48
N THR A 169 -19.02 2.75 4.49
CA THR A 169 -19.23 4.18 4.76
C THR A 169 -17.90 4.94 4.97
N HIS A 170 -16.92 4.30 5.61
CA HIS A 170 -15.58 4.87 5.83
C HIS A 170 -14.74 4.89 4.56
N VAL A 171 -14.83 3.82 3.78
CA VAL A 171 -14.11 3.65 2.53
C VAL A 171 -14.48 4.75 1.54
N VAL A 172 -15.79 5.07 1.42
CA VAL A 172 -16.29 6.13 0.52
C VAL A 172 -15.72 7.50 0.90
N GLY A 173 -15.77 7.87 2.19
CA GLY A 173 -15.27 9.17 2.65
C GLY A 173 -13.76 9.35 2.46
N ARG A 174 -12.98 8.26 2.61
CA ARG A 174 -11.53 8.26 2.35
C ARG A 174 -11.24 8.35 0.86
N LEU A 175 -11.91 7.57 0.02
CA LEU A 175 -11.72 7.57 -1.44
C LEU A 175 -12.00 8.95 -2.05
N GLN A 176 -13.01 9.67 -1.56
CA GLN A 176 -13.34 11.02 -2.04
C GLN A 176 -12.24 12.06 -1.74
N LYS A 177 -11.44 11.83 -0.69
CA LYS A 177 -10.34 12.73 -0.28
C LYS A 177 -8.99 12.33 -0.87
N MET A 178 -8.92 11.19 -1.56
CA MET A 178 -7.72 10.76 -2.27
C MET A 178 -7.58 11.62 -3.54
N GLY A 179 -7.01 12.81 -3.38
CA GLY A 179 -6.45 13.55 -4.51
C GLY A 179 -5.39 12.71 -5.20
N GLY A 180 -5.32 12.79 -6.54
CA GLY A 180 -4.56 11.90 -7.42
C GLY A 180 -3.08 11.76 -7.10
N SER A 181 -2.74 11.00 -6.05
CA SER A 181 -1.37 10.62 -5.75
C SER A 181 -0.95 9.61 -6.80
N TRP A 182 0.05 9.96 -7.59
CA TRP A 182 0.65 9.13 -8.63
C TRP A 182 1.48 8.00 -7.99
N ASN A 183 0.84 7.17 -7.16
CA ASN A 183 1.46 5.97 -6.61
C ASN A 183 1.17 4.81 -7.59
N PRO A 184 2.16 4.32 -8.36
CA PRO A 184 1.95 3.27 -9.37
C PRO A 184 1.41 1.96 -8.78
N TYR A 185 1.45 1.81 -7.46
CA TYR A 185 0.99 0.62 -6.74
C TYR A 185 -0.41 0.75 -6.12
N ASN A 186 -1.11 1.88 -6.28
CA ASN A 186 -2.49 2.13 -5.77
C ASN A 186 -2.70 1.67 -4.31
N LEU A 187 -1.69 1.83 -3.46
CA LEU A 187 -1.72 1.36 -2.08
C LEU A 187 -2.92 1.84 -1.25
N PRO A 188 -3.35 3.12 -1.34
CA PRO A 188 -4.49 3.60 -0.56
C PRO A 188 -5.77 2.82 -0.88
N PHE A 189 -5.96 2.41 -2.14
CA PHE A 189 -7.11 1.61 -2.56
C PHE A 189 -7.11 0.23 -1.89
N TYR A 190 -5.98 -0.49 -1.90
CA TYR A 190 -5.90 -1.80 -1.24
C TYR A 190 -6.10 -1.72 0.28
N GLN A 191 -5.68 -0.62 0.87
CA GLN A 191 -5.82 -0.38 2.30
C GLN A 191 -7.26 -0.07 2.70
N GLU A 192 -8.05 0.54 1.83
CA GLU A 192 -9.49 0.69 2.07
C GLU A 192 -10.24 -0.61 1.75
N LEU A 193 -9.83 -1.35 0.72
CA LEU A 193 -10.48 -2.61 0.33
C LEU A 193 -10.40 -3.67 1.43
N ILE A 194 -9.29 -3.74 2.18
CA ILE A 194 -9.14 -4.70 3.28
C ILE A 194 -10.14 -4.47 4.42
N LYS A 195 -10.75 -3.29 4.52
CA LYS A 195 -11.73 -2.98 5.56
C LYS A 195 -13.08 -3.64 5.31
N LEU A 196 -13.42 -3.96 4.06
CA LEU A 196 -14.66 -4.65 3.75
C LEU A 196 -14.72 -6.05 4.39
N PRO A 197 -13.73 -6.94 4.24
CA PRO A 197 -13.78 -8.24 4.88
C PRO A 197 -13.65 -8.15 6.41
N ILE A 198 -12.90 -7.16 6.93
CA ILE A 198 -12.93 -6.84 8.36
C ILE A 198 -14.38 -6.54 8.76
N GLY A 199 -15.07 -5.70 7.96
CA GLY A 199 -16.51 -5.37 7.92
C GLY A 199 -17.40 -6.51 8.34
N ALA A 200 -17.41 -7.52 7.48
CA ALA A 200 -18.17 -8.72 7.70
C ALA A 200 -17.75 -9.49 8.96
N LEU A 201 -16.43 -9.63 9.22
CA LEU A 201 -15.94 -10.42 10.35
C LEU A 201 -16.30 -9.80 11.70
N THR A 202 -16.16 -8.49 11.90
CA THR A 202 -16.52 -7.88 13.19
C THR A 202 -18.02 -7.84 13.40
N ALA A 203 -18.84 -7.79 12.35
CA ALA A 203 -20.29 -7.94 12.51
C ALA A 203 -20.64 -9.32 13.09
N VAL A 204 -20.02 -10.40 12.56
CA VAL A 204 -20.22 -11.76 13.08
C VAL A 204 -19.65 -11.92 14.49
N ILE A 205 -18.42 -11.47 14.73
CA ILE A 205 -17.76 -11.55 16.04
C ILE A 205 -18.52 -10.73 17.09
N GLY A 206 -18.95 -9.52 16.73
CA GLY A 206 -19.73 -8.64 17.60
C GLY A 206 -21.03 -9.30 18.02
N LEU A 207 -21.76 -9.90 17.07
CA LEU A 207 -23.00 -10.61 17.38
C LEU A 207 -22.78 -11.85 18.27
N LEU A 208 -21.67 -12.57 18.08
CA LEU A 208 -21.28 -13.70 18.95
C LEU A 208 -20.90 -13.25 20.38
N LEU A 209 -20.48 -12.00 20.54
CA LEU A 209 -20.09 -11.42 21.82
C LEU A 209 -21.27 -10.79 22.57
N VAL A 210 -22.33 -10.43 21.86
CA VAL A 210 -23.57 -9.97 22.48
C VAL A 210 -24.16 -11.12 23.31
N ASP A 211 -24.69 -10.82 24.49
CA ASP A 211 -25.21 -11.78 25.47
C ASP A 211 -24.14 -12.64 26.19
N THR A 212 -22.87 -12.29 26.05
CA THR A 212 -21.81 -12.92 26.88
C THR A 212 -21.60 -12.13 28.17
N GLU A 213 -21.24 -12.81 29.27
CA GLU A 213 -20.87 -12.20 30.56
C GLU A 213 -19.72 -11.17 30.41
N TRP A 214 -19.01 -11.19 29.29
CA TRP A 214 -17.92 -10.30 28.95
C TRP A 214 -18.39 -8.88 28.56
N LEU A 215 -19.63 -8.72 28.07
CA LEU A 215 -20.23 -7.44 27.68
C LEU A 215 -21.61 -7.27 28.36
N PRO A 216 -21.66 -7.06 29.69
CA PRO A 216 -22.92 -6.96 30.44
C PRO A 216 -23.78 -5.73 30.10
N MET A 217 -23.30 -4.85 29.21
CA MET A 217 -23.95 -3.60 28.83
C MET A 217 -24.87 -3.75 27.59
N ILE A 218 -24.79 -4.87 26.84
CA ILE A 218 -25.51 -5.04 25.57
C ILE A 218 -26.42 -6.27 25.67
N GLU A 219 -27.73 -6.02 25.73
CA GLU A 219 -28.75 -7.06 25.74
C GLU A 219 -28.80 -7.82 24.40
N ALA A 220 -29.18 -9.10 24.46
CA ALA A 220 -29.34 -9.94 23.28
C ALA A 220 -30.41 -9.38 22.33
N PRO A 221 -30.16 -9.32 21.00
CA PRO A 221 -31.18 -8.88 20.06
C PRO A 221 -32.33 -9.89 20.01
N GLU A 222 -33.51 -9.43 20.38
CA GLU A 222 -34.72 -10.26 20.43
C GLU A 222 -35.36 -10.46 19.04
N SER A 223 -35.09 -9.57 18.09
CA SER A 223 -35.68 -9.61 16.74
C SER A 223 -34.65 -9.54 15.62
N TRP A 224 -35.04 -10.03 14.43
CA TRP A 224 -34.21 -9.93 13.22
C TRP A 224 -33.83 -8.49 12.85
N ARG A 225 -34.69 -7.51 13.19
CA ARG A 225 -34.39 -6.09 12.96
C ARG A 225 -33.23 -5.60 13.83
N ASP A 226 -33.19 -6.04 15.09
CA ASP A 226 -32.15 -5.65 16.04
C ASP A 226 -30.81 -6.28 15.68
N VAL A 227 -30.82 -7.51 15.16
CA VAL A 227 -29.64 -8.16 14.59
C VAL A 227 -29.09 -7.37 13.40
N MET A 228 -29.95 -6.95 12.46
CA MET A 228 -29.51 -6.15 11.32
C MET A 228 -28.91 -4.82 11.76
N ALA A 229 -29.51 -4.16 12.76
CA ALA A 229 -28.98 -2.92 13.33
C ALA A 229 -27.61 -3.15 14.01
N CYS A 230 -27.49 -4.19 14.82
CA CYS A 230 -26.23 -4.58 15.47
C CYS A 230 -25.13 -4.90 14.44
N ALA A 231 -25.45 -5.63 13.37
CA ALA A 231 -24.50 -5.96 12.32
C ALA A 231 -23.88 -4.71 11.66
N VAL A 232 -24.71 -3.70 11.36
CA VAL A 232 -24.24 -2.41 10.82
C VAL A 232 -23.37 -1.67 11.84
N VAL A 233 -23.82 -1.61 13.10
CA VAL A 233 -23.08 -0.92 14.18
C VAL A 233 -21.73 -1.57 14.44
N PHE A 234 -21.65 -2.90 14.51
CA PHE A 234 -20.38 -3.61 14.67
C PHE A 234 -19.48 -3.50 13.42
N GLY A 235 -20.07 -3.45 12.23
CA GLY A 235 -19.33 -3.12 10.99
C GLY A 235 -18.70 -1.73 11.05
N LEU A 236 -19.40 -0.73 11.62
CA LEU A 236 -18.86 0.60 11.89
C LEU A 236 -17.83 0.60 13.03
N ALA A 237 -18.03 -0.20 14.08
CA ALA A 237 -17.16 -0.23 15.26
C ALA A 237 -15.71 -0.61 14.93
N GLN A 238 -15.47 -1.23 13.77
CA GLN A 238 -14.13 -1.56 13.26
C GLN A 238 -13.17 -0.40 13.17
N ILE A 239 -13.66 0.83 13.03
CA ILE A 239 -12.80 2.03 13.00
C ILE A 239 -11.90 2.06 14.24
N ALA A 240 -12.42 1.66 15.41
CA ALA A 240 -11.64 1.61 16.64
C ALA A 240 -10.51 0.57 16.56
N LEU A 241 -10.78 -0.58 15.93
CA LEU A 241 -9.84 -1.68 15.78
C LEU A 241 -8.77 -1.39 14.70
N THR A 242 -9.13 -0.73 13.60
CA THR A 242 -8.23 -0.53 12.44
C THR A 242 -7.41 0.77 12.50
N ARG A 243 -7.69 1.67 13.45
CA ARG A 243 -7.06 3.00 13.54
C ARG A 243 -5.52 2.95 13.60
N THR A 244 -4.96 1.98 14.31
CA THR A 244 -3.50 1.85 14.49
C THR A 244 -2.79 1.36 13.22
N ILE A 245 -3.42 0.48 12.45
CA ILE A 245 -2.92 -0.01 11.17
C ILE A 245 -2.99 1.12 10.13
N ASP A 246 -4.10 1.87 10.14
CA ASP A 246 -4.33 2.97 9.21
C ASP A 246 -3.30 4.08 9.33
N GLN A 247 -2.92 4.46 10.56
CA GLN A 247 -1.89 5.47 10.83
C GLN A 247 -0.50 5.06 10.30
N ARG A 248 -0.14 3.76 10.38
CA ARG A 248 1.17 3.29 9.90
C ARG A 248 1.27 3.34 8.38
N ALA A 249 0.17 3.10 7.69
CA ALA A 249 0.16 3.12 6.25
C ALA A 249 0.18 4.55 5.69
N GLU A 250 -0.54 5.49 6.31
CA GLU A 250 -0.48 6.91 5.93
C GLU A 250 0.94 7.46 6.00
N LYS A 251 1.72 7.05 7.01
CA LYS A 251 3.14 7.41 7.12
C LYS A 251 4.00 6.86 5.97
N ILE A 252 3.72 5.65 5.48
CA ILE A 252 4.44 5.04 4.35
C ILE A 252 4.00 5.64 3.01
N LEU A 253 2.81 6.24 2.96
CA LEU A 253 2.20 6.81 1.76
C LEU A 253 2.44 8.31 1.60
N ALA A 254 3.01 8.96 2.61
CA ALA A 254 3.31 10.38 2.55
C ALA A 254 4.29 10.69 1.40
N SER A 255 3.97 11.73 0.63
CA SER A 255 4.81 12.17 -0.49
C SER A 255 6.18 12.67 -0.03
N GLU A 256 6.26 13.19 1.20
CA GLU A 256 7.49 13.58 1.87
C GLU A 256 7.89 12.51 2.90
N PRO A 257 9.18 12.17 3.01
CA PRO A 257 9.64 11.24 4.04
C PRO A 257 9.36 11.78 5.43
N ASP A 258 8.72 10.97 6.28
CA ASP A 258 8.71 11.19 7.73
C ASP A 258 10.16 11.08 8.27
N PRO A 259 10.53 11.73 9.40
CA PRO A 259 11.91 11.75 9.89
C PRO A 259 12.53 10.37 10.13
N GLU A 260 11.71 9.38 10.51
CA GLU A 260 12.16 7.99 10.67
C GLU A 260 12.40 7.30 9.32
N GLU A 261 11.59 7.60 8.30
CA GLU A 261 11.83 7.09 6.95
C GLU A 261 13.09 7.70 6.35
N ALA A 262 13.27 9.02 6.51
CA ALA A 262 14.48 9.72 6.09
C ALA A 262 15.76 9.09 6.68
N LYS A 263 15.77 8.79 7.98
CA LYS A 263 16.90 8.10 8.64
C LYS A 263 17.16 6.70 8.09
N GLN A 264 16.13 5.99 7.64
CA GLN A 264 16.31 4.65 7.06
C GLN A 264 16.79 4.73 5.61
N LEU A 265 16.30 5.70 4.84
CA LEU A 265 16.76 5.98 3.49
C LEU A 265 18.21 6.51 3.47
N GLU A 266 18.64 7.16 4.56
CA GLU A 266 20.03 7.57 4.77
C GLU A 266 20.99 6.36 4.94
N LYS A 267 20.50 5.21 5.40
CA LYS A 267 21.31 3.99 5.61
C LYS A 267 21.45 3.13 4.36
N VAL A 268 20.84 3.52 3.25
CA VAL A 268 20.84 2.74 2.02
C VAL A 268 22.27 2.74 1.47
N PRO A 269 22.96 1.59 1.47
CA PRO A 269 24.33 1.54 1.01
C PRO A 269 24.35 1.86 -0.48
N ASP A 270 25.23 2.77 -0.88
CA ASP A 270 25.53 3.07 -2.27
C ASP A 270 26.32 1.90 -2.89
N ASN A 271 25.63 0.78 -3.11
CA ASN A 271 26.19 -0.43 -3.70
C ASN A 271 26.34 -0.30 -5.23
N ARG A 272 26.00 0.84 -5.85
CA ARG A 272 26.15 1.06 -7.29
C ARG A 272 27.47 1.73 -7.67
N VAL A 273 28.11 2.46 -6.75
CA VAL A 273 29.50 2.92 -6.93
C VAL A 273 30.48 1.75 -7.10
N GLN A 274 30.16 0.55 -6.59
CA GLN A 274 30.97 -0.66 -6.80
C GLN A 274 30.75 -1.33 -8.17
N ARG A 275 29.78 -0.88 -8.98
CA ARG A 275 29.38 -1.53 -10.23
C ARG A 275 29.77 -0.75 -11.48
N ALA A 276 30.71 0.18 -11.38
CA ALA A 276 31.41 0.66 -12.57
C ALA A 276 31.95 -0.58 -13.31
N PRO A 277 31.56 -0.82 -14.58
CA PRO A 277 32.14 -1.92 -15.32
C PRO A 277 33.65 -1.69 -15.38
N GLU A 278 34.43 -2.63 -14.88
CA GLU A 278 35.83 -2.73 -15.27
C GLU A 278 35.83 -2.92 -16.78
N PHE A 279 35.99 -1.82 -17.52
CA PHE A 279 36.40 -1.89 -18.90
C PHE A 279 37.81 -2.46 -18.88
N GLY A 280 37.87 -3.79 -19.02
CA GLY A 280 39.11 -4.51 -19.24
C GLY A 280 39.87 -3.84 -20.37
N THR A 281 41.13 -3.53 -20.06
CA THR A 281 42.18 -3.16 -21.02
C THR A 281 42.34 -4.22 -22.10
#